data_AF-A0A0B8P5D1-F1
#
_entry.id   AF-A0A0B8P5D1-F1
#
_cell.length_a   1.000
_cell.length_b   1.000
_cell.length_c   1.000
_cell.angle_alpha   90.00
_cell.angle_beta   90.00
_cell.angle_gamma   90.00
#
_symmetry.space_group_name_H-M   'P 1'
#
loop_
_entity.id
_entity.type
_entity.pdbx_description
1 polymer ?
#
loop_
_entity_poly.entity_id
_entity_poly.type
_entity_poly.pdbx_seq_one_letter_code
_entity_poly.pdbx_strand_id
1 'polypeptide(L)' 'MTLYMDIDPKLGLERARGRGELDRIEKMDISFFERARARYLELANASDNILIIDASQSIEQVAEDIRGKLNNWFESQ' A
#
# COMPACT_ATOMS: atom_id res chain seq x y z
N MET A 1 14.32 -0.46 6.06
CA MET A 1 12.96 0.11 6.10
C MET A 1 12.24 -0.21 4.81
N THR A 2 10.96 -0.53 4.91
CA THR A 2 10.03 -0.73 3.78
C THR A 2 8.77 0.09 4.05
N LEU A 3 8.24 0.75 3.02
CA LEU A 3 6.93 1.42 3.08
C LEU A 3 5.90 0.52 2.38
N TYR A 4 4.88 0.08 3.12
CA TYR A 4 3.76 -0.67 2.57
C TYR A 4 2.57 0.26 2.35
N MET A 5 2.20 0.44 1.08
CA MET A 5 1.08 1.28 0.66
C MET A 5 -0.22 0.44 0.74
N ASP A 6 -0.91 0.48 1.87
CA ASP A 6 -2.17 -0.26 2.04
C ASP A 6 -3.30 0.45 1.29
N ILE A 7 -4.07 -0.32 0.51
CA ILE A 7 -5.23 0.19 -0.20
C ILE A 7 -6.27 -0.91 -0.32
N ASP A 8 -7.55 -0.51 -0.30
CA ASP A 8 -8.62 -1.44 -0.64
C ASP A 8 -8.41 -2.03 -2.05
N PRO A 9 -8.51 -3.36 -2.24
CA PRO A 9 -8.28 -3.99 -3.53
C PRO A 9 -9.16 -3.45 -4.66
N LYS A 10 -10.42 -3.11 -4.39
CA LYS A 10 -11.33 -2.58 -5.42
C LYS A 10 -10.87 -1.20 -5.88
N LEU A 11 -10.57 -0.33 -4.92
CA LEU A 11 -10.03 1.01 -5.21
C LEU A 11 -8.68 0.94 -5.94
N GLY A 12 -7.81 0.01 -5.54
CA GLY A 12 -6.52 -0.23 -6.19
C GLY A 12 -6.67 -0.65 -7.65
N LEU A 13 -7.57 -1.59 -7.93
CA LEU A 13 -7.88 -2.03 -9.29
C LEU A 13 -8.53 -0.94 -10.14
N GLU A 14 -9.44 -0.14 -9.57
CA GLU A 14 -10.02 1.03 -10.26
C GLU A 14 -8.94 2.02 -10.69
N ARG A 15 -7.99 2.33 -9.81
CA ARG A 15 -6.84 3.21 -10.14
C ARG A 15 -5.90 2.58 -11.17
N ALA A 16 -5.67 1.27 -11.13
CA ALA A 16 -4.83 0.56 -12.10
C ALA A 16 -5.46 0.58 -13.51
N ARG A 17 -6.77 0.36 -13.60
CA ARG A 17 -7.53 0.49 -14.87
C ARG A 17 -7.43 1.88 -15.48
N GLY A 18 -7.36 2.92 -14.64
CA GLY A 18 -7.15 4.30 -15.11
C GLY A 18 -5.78 4.55 -15.76
N ARG A 19 -4.81 3.65 -15.57
CA ARG A 19 -3.43 3.80 -16.09
C ARG A 19 -3.17 3.05 -17.40
N GLY A 20 -4.06 2.15 -17.81
CA GLY A 20 -3.89 1.39 -19.06
C GLY A 20 -4.52 0.01 -19.02
N GLU A 21 -4.10 -0.85 -19.95
CA GLU A 21 -4.55 -2.24 -19.99
C GLU A 21 -4.04 -3.02 -18.78
N LEU A 22 -4.94 -3.81 -18.18
CA LEU A 22 -4.61 -4.70 -17.08
C LEU A 22 -3.78 -5.89 -17.56
N ASP A 23 -2.71 -6.18 -16.82
CA ASP A 23 -1.87 -7.35 -17.02
C ASP A 23 -2.58 -8.65 -16.58
N ARG A 24 -1.88 -9.78 -16.68
CA ARG A 24 -2.43 -11.10 -16.33
C ARG A 24 -2.77 -11.22 -14.83
N ILE A 25 -2.02 -10.55 -13.96
CA ILE A 25 -2.22 -10.58 -12.51
C ILE A 25 -3.38 -9.67 -12.14
N GLU A 26 -3.46 -8.48 -12.72
CA GLU A 26 -4.51 -7.48 -12.52
C GLU A 26 -5.90 -7.96 -12.98
N LYS A 27 -5.95 -9.00 -13.80
CA LYS A 27 -7.18 -9.70 -14.24
C LYS A 27 -7.63 -10.83 -13.32
N MET A 28 -6.91 -11.11 -12.23
CA MET A 28 -7.31 -12.11 -11.25
C MET A 28 -8.61 -11.70 -10.53
N ASP A 29 -9.28 -12.67 -9.91
CA ASP A 29 -10.47 -12.41 -9.10
C ASP A 29 -10.14 -11.50 -7.90
N ILE A 30 -11.13 -10.71 -7.45
CA ILE A 30 -10.95 -9.77 -6.32
C ILE A 30 -10.43 -10.48 -5.06
N SER A 31 -10.83 -11.73 -4.83
CA SER A 31 -10.39 -12.53 -3.68
C SER A 31 -8.88 -12.79 -3.67
N PHE A 32 -8.22 -12.81 -4.85
CA PHE A 32 -6.77 -12.91 -4.94
C PHE A 32 -6.09 -11.71 -4.28
N PHE A 33 -6.58 -10.51 -4.56
CA PHE A 33 -6.05 -9.27 -4.01
C PHE A 33 -6.41 -9.09 -2.53
N GLU A 34 -7.61 -9.53 -2.12
CA GLU A 34 -7.99 -9.54 -0.70
C GLU A 34 -7.04 -10.42 0.13
N ARG A 35 -6.72 -11.63 -0.35
CA ARG A 35 -5.73 -12.52 0.29
C ARG A 35 -4.32 -11.91 0.27
N ALA A 36 -3.92 -11.30 -0.83
CA ALA A 36 -2.62 -10.65 -0.93
C ALA A 36 -2.48 -9.50 0.06
N ARG A 37 -3.49 -8.61 0.14
CA ARG A 37 -3.55 -7.51 1.10
C ARG A 37 -3.48 -8.02 2.54
N ALA A 38 -4.29 -9.01 2.88
CA ALA A 38 -4.28 -9.61 4.22
C ALA A 38 -2.87 -10.12 4.58
N ARG A 39 -2.20 -10.81 3.65
CA ARG A 39 -0.85 -11.33 3.88
C ARG A 39 0.19 -10.21 4.03
N TYR A 40 0.10 -9.14 3.25
CA TYR A 40 0.99 -8.00 3.40
C TYR A 40 0.78 -7.28 4.74
N LEU A 41 -0.47 -7.10 5.17
CA LEU A 41 -0.78 -6.51 6.47
C LEU A 41 -0.26 -7.38 7.61
N GLU A 42 -0.41 -8.70 7.56
CA GLU A 42 0.20 -9.60 8.55
C GLU A 42 1.72 -9.40 8.65
N LEU A 43 2.41 -9.36 7.50
CA LEU A 43 3.87 -9.17 7.46
C LEU A 43 4.28 -7.79 7.99
N ALA A 44 3.53 -6.75 7.63
CA ALA A 44 3.81 -5.39 8.04
C ALA A 44 3.60 -5.19 9.56
N ASN A 45 2.52 -5.75 10.11
CA ASN A 45 2.27 -5.69 11.55
C ASN A 45 3.24 -6.56 12.38
N ALA A 46 3.89 -7.55 11.76
CA ALA A 46 4.87 -8.41 12.43
C ALA A 46 6.30 -7.86 12.39
N SER A 47 6.56 -6.72 11.76
CA SER A 47 7.92 -6.18 11.60
C SER A 47 7.96 -4.66 11.77
N ASP A 48 8.72 -4.19 12.75
CA ASP A 48 8.94 -2.75 13.01
C ASP A 48 9.68 -2.03 11.87
N ASN A 49 10.28 -2.78 10.93
CA ASN A 49 10.99 -2.24 9.77
C ASN A 49 10.05 -1.97 8.58
N ILE A 50 8.76 -2.33 8.69
CA ILE A 50 7.74 -2.12 7.66
C ILE A 50 6.74 -1.08 8.17
N LEU A 51 6.71 0.08 7.53
CA LEU A 51 5.78 1.16 7.89
C LEU A 51 4.59 1.13 6.95
N ILE A 52 3.38 1.02 7.52
CA ILE A 52 2.12 1.05 6.75
C ILE A 52 1.73 2.51 6.47
N ILE A 53 1.40 2.80 5.21
CA ILE A 53 0.86 4.06 4.72
C ILE A 53 -0.53 3.81 4.14
N ASP A 54 -1.52 4.61 4.51
CA ASP A 54 -2.87 4.53 3.95
C ASP A 54 -2.89 5.20 2.56
N ALA A 55 -2.87 4.38 1.51
CA ALA A 55 -2.90 4.85 0.13
C ALA A 55 -4.32 5.13 -0.41
N SER A 56 -5.37 4.99 0.41
CA SER A 56 -6.75 5.34 0.02
C SER A 56 -7.01 6.84 -0.01
N GLN A 57 -6.18 7.61 0.71
CA GLN A 57 -6.22 9.06 0.83
C GLN A 57 -5.92 9.80 -0.48
N SER A 58 -5.95 11.15 -0.43
CA SER A 58 -5.48 11.99 -1.54
C SER A 58 -3.96 11.88 -1.71
N ILE A 59 -3.46 12.20 -2.91
CA ILE A 59 -2.02 12.11 -3.19
C ILE A 59 -1.19 13.04 -2.28
N GLU A 60 -1.75 14.20 -1.90
CA GLU A 60 -1.13 15.15 -1.00
C GLU A 60 -0.99 14.57 0.42
N GLN A 61 -2.07 13.95 0.93
CA GLN A 61 -2.08 13.33 2.26
C GLN A 61 -1.13 12.12 2.32
N VAL A 62 -1.16 11.26 1.30
CA VAL A 62 -0.21 10.14 1.18
C VAL A 62 1.25 10.64 1.18
N ALA A 63 1.53 11.72 0.45
CA ALA A 63 2.87 12.30 0.42
C ALA A 63 3.29 12.90 1.78
N GLU A 64 2.35 13.50 2.51
CA GLU A 64 2.56 13.99 3.87
C GLU A 64 2.86 12.84 4.85
N ASP A 65 2.04 11.78 4.82
CA ASP A 65 2.23 10.59 5.64
C ASP A 65 3.59 9.93 5.39
N ILE A 66 4.00 9.80 4.12
CA ILE A 66 5.33 9.27 3.76
C ILE A 66 6.43 10.14 4.37
N ARG A 67 6.36 11.47 4.21
CA ARG A 67 7.37 12.38 4.78
C ARG A 67 7.43 12.26 6.31
N GLY A 68 6.28 12.24 6.97
CA GLY A 68 6.19 12.10 8.42
C GLY A 68 6.83 10.79 8.91
N LYS A 69 6.51 9.66 8.27
CA LYS A 69 7.10 8.36 8.61
C LYS A 69 8.61 8.30 8.36
N LEU A 70 9.08 8.88 7.25
CA LEU A 70 10.51 8.94 6.93
C LEU A 70 11.29 9.81 7.94
N ASN A 71 10.76 10.98 8.31
CA ASN A 71 11.39 11.86 9.29
C ASN A 71 11.51 11.16 10.65
N ASN A 72 10.43 10.55 11.13
CA ASN A 72 10.45 9.79 12.39
C ASN A 72 11.49 8.65 12.34
N TRP A 73 11.61 7.98 11.20
CA TRP A 73 12.60 6.93 11.03
C TRP A 73 14.02 7.49 11.09
N PHE A 74 14.32 8.60 10.40
CA PHE A 74 15.64 9.25 10.46
C PHE A 74 16.01 9.74 11.85
N GLU A 75 15.06 10.25 12.64
CA GLU A 75 15.29 10.69 14.02
C GLU A 75 15.52 9.53 15.01
N SER A 76 15.05 8.33 14.66
CA SER A 76 15.20 7.11 15.48
C SER A 76 16.47 6.30 15.20
N GLN A 77 17.32 6.77 14.26
CA GLN A 77 18.64 6.21 13.94
C GLN A 77 19.75 6.91 14.73
#